data_AF-A0A3A8ZNA2-F1
#
_entry.id   AF-A0A3A8ZNA2-F1
#
_cell.length_a   1.000
_cell.length_b   1.000
_cell.length_c   1.000
_cell.angle_alpha   90.00
_cell.angle_beta   90.00
_cell.angle_gamma   90.00
#
_symmetry.space_group_name_H-M   'P 1'
#
loop_
_entity.id
_entity.type
_entity.pdbx_description
1 polymer ?
#
loop_
_entity_poly.entity_id
_entity_poly.type
_entity_poly.pdbx_seq_one_letter_code
_entity_poly.pdbx_strand_id
1 'polypeptide(L)' 'MLFLQRADFSRCSKIVREKLQGKNIVVKDVELKRITEDIMNFSYAKGGDYSREIIDSFADTYIEHGLYKKYLG' A
#
# COMPACT_ATOMS: atom_id res chain seq x y z
N MET A 1 -12.42 3.49 -8.03
CA MET A 1 -11.40 4.53 -7.77
C MET A 1 -11.00 5.13 -9.12
N LEU A 2 -11.38 6.37 -9.39
CA LEU A 2 -11.11 7.03 -10.68
C LEU A 2 -9.65 7.51 -10.73
N PHE A 3 -8.91 7.04 -11.73
CA PHE A 3 -7.55 7.42 -12.12
C PHE A 3 -6.40 7.00 -11.19
N LEU A 4 -6.22 5.69 -11.00
CA LEU A 4 -4.85 5.17 -10.85
C LEU A 4 -4.13 5.38 -12.18
N GLN A 5 -3.32 6.43 -12.31
CA GLN A 5 -2.31 6.41 -13.36
C GLN A 5 -1.44 5.17 -13.12
N ARG A 6 -1.22 4.34 -14.15
CA ARG A 6 -0.43 3.10 -13.99
C ARG A 6 0.96 3.37 -13.37
N ALA A 7 1.50 4.56 -13.62
CA ALA A 7 2.75 5.04 -13.04
C ALA A 7 2.68 5.18 -11.51
N ASP A 8 1.62 5.82 -10.98
CA ASP A 8 1.42 5.98 -9.54
C ASP A 8 1.27 4.62 -8.86
N PHE A 9 0.45 3.74 -9.42
CA PHE A 9 0.29 2.39 -8.86
C PHE A 9 1.62 1.65 -8.78
N SER A 10 2.41 1.67 -9.86
CA SER A 10 3.69 0.98 -9.91
C SER A 10 4.66 1.51 -8.84
N ARG A 11 4.72 2.83 -8.67
CA ARG A 11 5.53 3.49 -7.63
C ARG A 11 5.05 3.12 -6.22
N CYS A 12 3.76 3.25 -5.95
CA CYS A 12 3.19 2.92 -4.65
C CYS A 12 3.38 1.44 -4.30
N SER A 13 3.13 0.54 -5.27
CA SER A 13 3.29 -0.90 -5.08
C SER A 13 4.74 -1.27 -4.74
N LYS A 14 5.72 -0.58 -5.32
CA LYS A 14 7.14 -0.78 -4.97
C LYS A 14 7.41 -0.40 -3.51
N ILE A 15 6.93 0.77 -3.06
CA ILE A 15 7.09 1.23 -1.67
C ILE A 15 6.43 0.25 -0.69
N VAL A 16 5.19 -0.15 -0.97
CA VAL A 16 4.45 -1.11 -0.14
C VAL A 16 5.17 -2.46 -0.06
N ARG A 17 5.71 -2.96 -1.18
CA ARG A 17 6.50 -4.20 -1.21
C ARG A 17 7.76 -4.08 -0.34
N GLU A 18 8.51 -2.99 -0.49
CA GLU A 18 9.72 -2.72 0.32
C GLU A 18 9.40 -2.69 1.81
N LYS A 19 8.27 -2.07 2.22
CA LYS A 19 7.81 -2.04 3.61
C LYS A 19 7.43 -3.40 4.16
N LEU A 20 6.66 -4.19 3.41
CA LEU A 20 6.28 -5.54 3.82
C LEU A 20 7.51 -6.44 3.99
N GLN A 21 8.45 -6.38 3.03
CA GLN A 21 9.71 -7.11 3.08
C GLN A 21 10.57 -6.69 4.29
N GLY A 22 10.65 -5.39 4.57
CA GLY A 22 11.36 -4.86 5.75
C GLY A 22 10.80 -5.37 7.09
N LYS A 23 9.55 -5.86 7.12
CA LYS A 23 8.91 -6.47 8.29
C LYS A 23 8.83 -8.01 8.20
N ASN A 24 9.55 -8.62 7.26
CA ASN A 24 9.53 -10.06 6.96
C ASN A 24 8.15 -10.61 6.58
N ILE A 25 7.29 -9.78 5.97
CA ILE A 25 5.97 -10.18 5.50
C ILE A 25 6.05 -10.47 4.00
N VAL A 26 5.81 -11.72 3.62
CA VAL A 26 5.77 -12.14 2.22
C VAL A 26 4.31 -12.31 1.80
N VAL A 27 3.94 -11.66 0.70
CA VAL A 27 2.58 -11.69 0.13
C VAL A 27 2.65 -12.02 -1.36
N LYS A 28 1.61 -12.64 -1.89
CA LYS A 28 1.45 -12.89 -3.34
C LYS A 28 1.19 -11.58 -4.07
N ASP A 29 1.44 -11.54 -5.38
CA ASP A 29 1.20 -10.33 -6.17
C ASP A 29 -0.27 -9.86 -6.13
N VAL A 30 -1.23 -10.80 -6.04
CA VAL A 30 -2.66 -10.46 -5.89
C VAL A 30 -2.95 -9.78 -4.55
N GLU A 31 -2.30 -10.21 -3.48
CA GLU A 31 -2.43 -9.62 -2.14
C GLU A 31 -1.74 -8.26 -2.11
N LEU A 32 -0.52 -8.16 -2.64
CA LEU A 32 0.21 -6.89 -2.76
C LEU A 32 -0.60 -5.85 -3.52
N LYS A 33 -1.24 -6.24 -4.62
CA LYS A 33 -2.10 -5.36 -5.39
C LYS A 33 -3.23 -4.80 -4.54
N ARG A 34 -3.96 -5.66 -3.83
CA ARG A 34 -5.08 -5.26 -2.96
C ARG A 34 -4.62 -4.37 -1.81
N ILE A 35 -3.51 -4.71 -1.15
CA ILE A 35 -2.90 -3.91 -0.09
C ILE A 35 -2.51 -2.53 -0.63
N THR A 36 -1.90 -2.47 -1.80
CA THR A 36 -1.50 -1.20 -2.45
C THR A 36 -2.71 -0.34 -2.76
N GLU A 37 -3.76 -0.92 -3.36
CA GLU A 37 -5.01 -0.22 -3.66
C GLU A 37 -5.63 0.35 -2.38
N ASP A 38 -5.68 -0.44 -1.31
CA ASP A 38 -6.17 0.00 -0.01
C ASP A 38 -5.41 1.21 0.55
N ILE A 39 -4.07 1.13 0.59
CA ILE A 39 -3.21 2.20 1.11
C ILE A 39 -3.38 3.48 0.29
N MET A 40 -3.45 3.35 -1.04
CA MET A 40 -3.72 4.49 -1.92
C MET A 40 -5.11 5.09 -1.65
N ASN A 41 -6.10 4.23 -1.41
CA ASN A 41 -7.45 4.68 -1.05
C ASN A 41 -7.49 5.42 0.29
N PHE A 42 -6.73 4.96 1.29
CA PHE A 42 -6.58 5.66 2.57
C PHE A 42 -5.92 7.02 2.42
N SER A 43 -4.81 7.09 1.67
CA SER A 43 -4.15 8.37 1.40
C SER A 43 -5.13 9.36 0.77
N TYR A 44 -5.79 8.96 -0.33
CA TYR A 44 -6.76 9.80 -1.02
C TYR A 44 -7.93 10.23 -0.12
N ALA A 45 -8.51 9.31 0.65
CA ALA A 45 -9.63 9.59 1.54
C ALA A 45 -9.27 10.55 2.69
N LYS A 46 -8.00 10.64 3.05
CA LYS A 46 -7.48 11.57 4.06
C LYS A 46 -6.96 12.89 3.47
N GLY A 47 -7.14 13.11 2.16
CA GLY A 47 -6.67 14.29 1.46
C GLY A 47 -5.15 14.29 1.21
N GLY A 48 -4.50 13.13 1.32
CA GLY A 48 -3.09 12.93 0.96
C GLY A 48 -2.89 12.73 -0.54
N ASP A 49 -1.62 12.57 -0.92
CA ASP A 49 -1.21 12.28 -2.28
C ASP A 49 -0.52 10.91 -2.40
N TYR A 50 0.06 10.62 -3.57
CA TYR A 50 0.82 9.40 -3.84
C TYR A 50 2.33 9.64 -3.85
N SER A 51 2.79 10.68 -3.15
CA SER A 51 4.22 10.91 -2.91
C SER A 51 4.81 9.75 -2.10
N ARG A 52 6.13 9.62 -2.16
CA ARG A 52 6.81 8.55 -1.43
C ARG A 52 6.60 8.70 0.07
N GLU A 53 6.77 9.90 0.64
CA GLU A 53 6.66 10.08 2.09
C GLU A 53 5.26 9.71 2.62
N ILE A 54 4.21 10.13 1.90
CA ILE A 54 2.83 9.84 2.31
C ILE A 54 2.52 8.34 2.23
N ILE A 55 2.84 7.69 1.12
CA ILE A 55 2.59 6.25 0.96
C ILE A 55 3.41 5.42 1.95
N ASP A 56 4.65 5.82 2.22
CA ASP A 56 5.52 5.17 3.20
C ASP A 56 4.91 5.21 4.61
N SER A 57 4.42 6.38 5.02
CA SER A 57 3.75 6.58 6.32
C SER A 57 2.47 5.76 6.43
N PHE A 58 1.59 5.83 5.43
CA PHE A 58 0.35 5.04 5.44
C PHE A 58 0.64 3.54 5.41
N ALA A 59 1.65 3.08 4.66
CA ALA A 59 2.02 1.68 4.60
C ALA A 59 2.53 1.17 5.97
N ASP A 60 3.35 1.96 6.67
CA ASP A 60 3.86 1.58 8.00
C ASP A 60 2.69 1.44 8.99
N THR A 61 1.83 2.44 9.10
CA THR A 61 0.63 2.38 9.97
C THR A 61 -0.29 1.22 9.56
N TYR A 62 -0.53 1.00 8.26
CA TYR A 62 -1.36 -0.09 7.78
C TYR A 62 -0.83 -1.47 8.18
N ILE A 63 0.50 -1.64 8.14
CA ILE A 63 1.19 -2.88 8.55
C ILE A 63 1.17 -3.04 10.08
N GLU A 64 1.44 -1.98 10.84
CA GLU A 64 1.43 -1.99 12.30
C GLU A 64 0.07 -2.38 12.88
N HIS A 65 -1.01 -1.87 12.28
CA HIS A 65 -2.37 -2.25 12.64
C HIS A 65 -2.80 -3.62 12.12
N GLY A 66 -1.94 -4.32 11.35
CA GLY A 66 -2.22 -5.65 10.84
C GLY A 66 -3.34 -5.70 9.78
N LEU A 67 -3.65 -4.58 9.15
CA LEU A 67 -4.81 -4.47 8.24
C LEU A 67 -4.66 -5.34 6.98
N TYR A 68 -3.42 -5.62 6.57
CA TYR A 68 -3.10 -6.50 5.44
C TYR A 68 -3.57 -7.95 5.64
N LYS A 69 -3.75 -8.40 6.89
CA LYS A 69 -4.11 -9.78 7.22
C LYS A 69 -5.46 -10.20 6.63
N LYS A 70 -6.36 -9.24 6.37
CA LYS A 70 -7.66 -9.52 5.73
C LYS A 70 -7.56 -10.09 4.32
N TYR A 71 -6.37 -10.03 3.70
CA TYR A 71 -6.10 -10.59 2.37
C TYR A 71 -5.33 -11.92 2.40
N LEU A 72 -4.87 -12.37 3.56
CA LEU A 72 -4.08 -13.60 3.71
C LEU A 72 -4.93 -14.85 4.02
N GLY A 73 -6.26 -14.70 4.02
CA GLY A 73 -7.24 -15.77 4.28
C GLY A 73 -7.69 -16.49 3.02
#